data_AF-W8ASR9-F1
#
_entry.id   AF-W8ASR9-F1
#
_cell.length_a   1.000
_cell.length_b   1.000
_cell.length_c   1.000
_cell.angle_alpha   90.00
_cell.angle_beta   90.00
_cell.angle_gamma   90.00
#
_symmetry.space_group_name_H-M   'P 1'
#
loop_
_entity.id
_entity.type
_entity.pdbx_description
1 polymer ?
#
loop_
_entity_poly.entity_id
_entity_poly.type
_entity_poly.pdbx_seq_one_letter_code
_entity_poly.pdbx_strand_id
1 'polypeptide(L)'
;MSTPTTLSFAGMWHNQHTNQQEQSSRKMQRATRSLFARYWPLAIILVLQVLFANNKVNAIDLSRLYGHMAAANVQKRGEACHPYEPFKCPGDGNCISIQYLCDGAPDCSDGYDEDMKLCTAAKRPPVEETASFLQSLIASHGPNYLEKLFGSKARDALAPLGGVEKVAIALSESQTIEDFGAALHLMRSDLEHLRSVFMAVENGDLGMLKSLGIKDSELGDVKFFLEKLVNTGFLD
;
A
#
# COMPACT_ATOMS: atom_id res chain seq x y z
N MET A 1 -65.34 28.05 -48.35
CA MET A 1 -63.99 28.38 -48.84
C MET A 1 -63.05 27.45 -48.11
N SER A 2 -62.53 26.45 -48.80
CA SER A 2 -61.95 25.24 -48.19
C SER A 2 -60.74 24.81 -49.01
N THR A 3 -59.58 24.71 -48.35
CA THR A 3 -58.29 24.40 -48.98
C THR A 3 -57.67 23.14 -48.35
N PRO A 4 -57.37 22.08 -49.12
CA PRO A 4 -56.35 21.08 -48.75
C PRO A 4 -54.94 21.72 -48.94
N THR A 5 -53.87 21.31 -48.25
CA THR A 5 -52.93 20.19 -48.52
C THR A 5 -51.78 20.28 -47.47
N THR A 6 -50.82 19.36 -47.23
CA THR A 6 -50.57 17.92 -47.54
C THR A 6 -49.56 17.40 -46.50
N LEU A 7 -49.51 16.08 -46.26
CA LEU A 7 -48.42 15.44 -45.49
C LEU A 7 -47.20 15.15 -46.39
N SER A 8 -45.98 15.33 -45.86
CA SER A 8 -44.73 15.03 -46.59
C SER A 8 -44.08 13.72 -46.15
N PHE A 9 -43.73 12.87 -47.12
CA PHE A 9 -43.04 11.59 -46.92
C PHE A 9 -41.53 11.79 -46.78
N ALA A 10 -40.94 11.43 -45.63
CA ALA A 10 -39.48 11.41 -45.46
C ALA A 10 -38.92 10.26 -44.59
N GLY A 11 -39.76 9.37 -44.04
CA GLY A 11 -39.37 8.45 -42.96
C GLY A 11 -39.13 6.97 -43.32
N MET A 12 -39.28 6.55 -44.58
CA MET A 12 -39.50 5.11 -44.90
C MET A 12 -38.49 4.43 -45.83
N TRP A 13 -37.36 5.07 -46.15
CA TRP A 13 -36.34 4.52 -47.09
C TRP A 13 -34.96 4.22 -46.48
N HIS A 14 -34.79 4.31 -45.16
CA HIS A 14 -33.48 4.04 -44.51
C HIS A 14 -33.39 2.70 -43.76
N ASN A 15 -34.49 1.94 -43.65
CA ASN A 15 -34.57 0.79 -42.72
C ASN A 15 -34.63 -0.60 -43.40
N GLN A 16 -34.45 -0.68 -44.73
CA GLN A 16 -34.48 -1.94 -45.49
C GLN A 16 -33.10 -2.48 -45.91
N HIS A 17 -32.07 -1.63 -46.00
CA HIS A 17 -30.73 -2.07 -46.43
C HIS A 17 -29.89 -2.74 -45.33
N THR A 18 -30.07 -2.37 -44.06
CA THR A 18 -29.28 -2.88 -42.92
C THR A 18 -29.56 -4.36 -42.62
N ASN A 19 -30.83 -4.77 -42.69
CA ASN A 19 -31.27 -6.12 -42.27
C ASN A 19 -30.79 -7.24 -43.22
N GLN A 20 -30.46 -6.91 -44.47
CA GLN A 20 -30.06 -7.90 -45.47
C GLN A 20 -28.56 -8.27 -45.39
N GLN A 21 -27.69 -7.37 -44.92
CA GLN A 21 -26.27 -7.68 -44.68
C GLN A 21 -26.07 -8.60 -43.47
N GLU A 22 -26.86 -8.45 -42.41
CA GLU A 22 -26.63 -9.16 -41.15
C GLU A 22 -26.95 -10.66 -41.23
N GLN A 23 -27.94 -11.07 -42.04
CA GLN A 23 -28.27 -12.48 -42.24
C GLN A 23 -27.21 -13.27 -43.02
N SER A 24 -26.46 -12.61 -43.92
CA SER A 24 -25.41 -13.26 -44.72
C SER A 24 -24.21 -13.63 -43.86
N SER A 25 -23.76 -12.72 -42.99
CA SER A 25 -22.61 -12.92 -42.11
C SER A 25 -22.81 -14.11 -41.14
N ARG A 26 -24.00 -14.23 -40.55
CA ARG A 26 -24.35 -15.31 -39.60
C ARG A 26 -24.33 -16.72 -40.24
N LYS A 27 -24.57 -16.85 -41.54
CA LYS A 27 -24.44 -18.14 -42.26
C LYS A 27 -22.98 -18.52 -42.48
N MET A 28 -22.12 -17.57 -42.85
CA MET A 28 -20.70 -17.85 -43.10
C MET A 28 -19.93 -18.24 -41.82
N GLN A 29 -20.28 -17.65 -40.67
CA GLN A 29 -19.66 -17.96 -39.37
C GLN A 29 -19.95 -19.39 -38.84
N ARG A 30 -21.05 -20.04 -39.27
CA ARG A 30 -21.34 -21.43 -38.86
C ARG A 30 -20.55 -22.46 -39.67
N ALA A 31 -20.21 -22.17 -40.92
CA ALA A 31 -19.44 -23.06 -41.79
C ALA A 31 -17.94 -23.08 -41.43
N THR A 32 -17.36 -21.94 -41.06
CA THR A 32 -15.92 -21.83 -40.76
C THR A 32 -15.51 -22.48 -39.42
N ARG A 33 -16.42 -22.53 -38.44
CA ARG A 33 -16.16 -23.16 -37.13
C ARG A 33 -15.98 -24.69 -37.19
N SER A 34 -16.58 -25.40 -38.15
CA SER A 34 -16.51 -26.87 -38.18
C SER A 34 -15.21 -27.41 -38.80
N LEU A 35 -14.55 -26.64 -39.67
CA LEU A 35 -13.28 -27.04 -40.29
C LEU A 35 -12.09 -26.86 -39.34
N PHE A 36 -12.02 -25.74 -38.61
CA PHE A 36 -10.92 -25.50 -37.65
C PHE A 36 -10.87 -26.55 -36.53
N ALA A 37 -12.01 -26.94 -35.96
CA ALA A 37 -12.09 -27.92 -34.88
C ALA A 37 -11.57 -29.32 -35.26
N ARG A 38 -11.51 -29.65 -36.56
CA ARG A 38 -11.14 -30.99 -37.06
C ARG A 38 -9.64 -31.15 -37.36
N TYR A 39 -8.91 -30.05 -37.58
CA TYR A 39 -7.49 -30.08 -37.95
C TYR A 39 -6.55 -29.47 -36.91
N TRP A 40 -7.05 -28.62 -36.00
CA TRP A 40 -6.26 -28.04 -34.91
C TRP A 40 -5.53 -29.06 -34.01
N PRO A 41 -6.14 -30.18 -33.53
CA PRO A 41 -5.42 -31.12 -32.67
C PRO A 41 -4.30 -31.87 -33.41
N LEU A 42 -4.47 -32.14 -34.72
CA LEU A 42 -3.45 -32.80 -35.54
C LEU A 42 -2.21 -31.90 -35.73
N ALA A 43 -2.41 -30.59 -35.88
CA ALA A 43 -1.30 -29.63 -35.96
C ALA A 43 -0.49 -29.56 -34.65
N ILE A 44 -1.16 -29.57 -33.49
CA ILE A 44 -0.48 -29.57 -32.18
C ILE A 44 0.34 -30.86 -31.99
N ILE A 45 -0.23 -32.02 -32.32
CA ILE A 45 0.49 -33.30 -32.23
C ILE A 45 1.74 -33.29 -33.12
N LEU A 46 1.64 -32.76 -34.35
CA LEU A 46 2.77 -32.70 -35.28
C LEU A 46 3.88 -31.75 -34.78
N VAL A 47 3.52 -30.60 -34.21
CA VAL A 47 4.48 -29.68 -33.56
C VAL A 47 5.15 -30.33 -32.35
N LEU A 48 4.39 -31.03 -31.49
CA LEU A 48 4.95 -31.74 -30.33
C LEU A 48 5.92 -32.86 -30.78
N GLN A 49 5.56 -33.65 -31.78
CA GLN A 49 6.43 -34.71 -32.34
C GLN A 49 7.77 -34.14 -32.83
N VAL A 50 7.76 -32.97 -33.49
CA VAL A 50 9.00 -32.27 -33.94
C VAL A 50 9.82 -31.73 -32.76
N LEU A 51 9.18 -31.25 -31.69
CA LEU A 51 9.88 -30.79 -30.48
C LEU A 51 10.51 -31.94 -29.68
N PHE A 52 9.85 -33.10 -29.59
CA PHE A 52 10.40 -34.27 -28.90
C PHE A 52 11.51 -34.99 -29.69
N ALA A 53 11.50 -34.92 -31.02
CA ALA A 53 12.49 -35.60 -31.88
C ALA A 53 13.94 -35.06 -31.76
N ASN A 54 14.15 -33.87 -31.18
CA ASN A 54 15.47 -33.22 -31.12
C ASN A 54 16.10 -33.16 -29.71
N ASN A 55 15.46 -33.72 -28.69
CA ASN A 55 16.00 -33.72 -27.34
C ASN A 55 17.08 -34.81 -27.13
N LYS A 56 18.34 -34.46 -27.36
CA LYS A 56 19.46 -35.12 -26.67
C LYS A 56 19.37 -34.79 -25.18
N VAL A 57 18.72 -35.68 -24.42
CA VAL A 57 18.66 -35.58 -22.95
C VAL A 57 20.06 -35.84 -22.39
N ASN A 58 20.76 -34.76 -22.05
CA ASN A 58 21.98 -34.86 -21.26
C ASN A 58 21.60 -35.18 -19.81
N ALA A 59 22.12 -36.28 -19.27
CA ALA A 59 21.89 -36.65 -17.89
C ALA A 59 22.44 -35.56 -16.95
N ILE A 60 21.63 -35.10 -16.00
CA ILE A 60 22.04 -34.12 -14.99
C ILE A 60 22.74 -34.90 -13.87
N ASP A 61 24.05 -34.72 -13.74
CA ASP A 61 24.83 -35.35 -12.67
C ASP A 61 24.48 -34.75 -11.30
N LEU A 62 23.60 -35.46 -10.58
CA LEU A 62 23.10 -35.06 -9.26
C LEU A 62 24.18 -35.09 -8.17
N SER A 63 25.37 -35.65 -8.45
CA SER A 63 26.49 -35.72 -7.50
C SER A 63 26.99 -34.33 -7.10
N ARG A 64 26.90 -33.33 -8.00
CA ARG A 64 27.20 -31.92 -7.68
C ARG A 64 26.14 -31.24 -6.81
N LEU A 65 24.91 -31.74 -6.80
CA LEU A 65 23.84 -31.18 -5.94
C LEU A 65 23.95 -31.71 -4.50
N TYR A 66 24.37 -32.96 -4.33
CA TYR A 66 24.61 -33.57 -3.00
C TYR A 66 25.99 -33.23 -2.42
N GLY A 67 27.00 -32.95 -3.25
CA GLY A 67 28.38 -32.70 -2.81
C GLY A 67 28.59 -31.46 -1.93
N HIS A 68 27.62 -30.54 -1.86
CA HIS A 68 27.73 -29.32 -1.04
C HIS A 68 27.37 -29.50 0.45
N MET A 69 26.98 -30.70 0.89
CA MET A 69 26.70 -30.98 2.32
C MET A 69 27.88 -31.59 3.11
N ALA A 70 29.04 -31.81 2.48
CA ALA A 70 30.17 -32.53 3.08
C ALA A 70 31.50 -31.73 3.16
N ALA A 71 31.43 -30.39 3.13
CA ALA A 71 32.59 -29.51 3.32
C ALA A 71 32.33 -28.51 4.47
N ALA A 72 32.07 -29.04 5.66
CA ALA A 72 31.85 -28.26 6.86
C ALA A 72 33.16 -27.67 7.43
N ASN A 73 33.70 -26.62 6.79
CA ASN A 73 34.35 -25.49 7.48
C ASN A 73 34.59 -24.31 6.51
N VAL A 74 33.59 -23.46 6.32
CA VAL A 74 33.74 -22.10 5.76
C VAL A 74 32.96 -21.16 6.69
N GLN A 75 33.58 -20.04 7.07
CA GLN A 75 33.17 -19.24 8.23
C GLN A 75 31.70 -18.79 8.21
N LYS A 76 31.07 -18.93 9.37
CA LYS A 76 29.76 -18.38 9.78
C LYS A 76 29.34 -17.14 8.98
N ARG A 77 28.33 -17.31 8.12
CA ARG A 77 27.48 -16.20 7.71
C ARG A 77 26.49 -15.96 8.84
N GLY A 78 26.63 -14.83 9.54
CA GLY A 78 25.73 -14.29 10.58
C GLY A 78 24.88 -15.32 11.34
N GLU A 79 25.38 -15.79 12.48
CA GLU A 79 24.56 -16.53 13.44
C GLU A 79 23.34 -15.65 13.82
N ALA A 80 22.15 -16.24 13.70
CA ALA A 80 20.90 -15.56 14.04
C ALA A 80 20.83 -15.36 15.56
N CYS A 81 20.36 -14.18 15.98
CA CYS A 81 20.26 -13.86 17.39
C CYS A 81 19.25 -14.77 18.12
N HIS A 82 19.42 -14.89 19.44
CA HIS A 82 18.51 -15.70 20.26
C HIS A 82 17.11 -15.06 20.29
N PRO A 83 16.00 -15.83 20.34
CA PRO A 83 14.65 -15.26 20.35
C PRO A 83 14.33 -14.27 21.50
N TYR A 84 15.10 -14.30 22.60
CA TYR A 84 14.96 -13.33 23.71
C TYR A 84 15.82 -12.07 23.54
N GLU A 85 16.78 -12.11 22.64
CA GLU A 85 17.73 -11.03 22.31
C GLU A 85 17.72 -10.78 20.79
N PRO A 86 16.56 -10.52 20.15
CA PRO A 86 16.43 -10.63 18.70
C PRO A 86 17.11 -9.48 17.92
N PHE A 87 17.47 -8.37 18.58
CA PHE A 87 18.09 -7.23 17.93
C PHE A 87 19.60 -7.41 17.84
N LYS A 88 20.19 -7.11 16.68
CA LYS A 88 21.62 -7.27 16.43
C LYS A 88 22.31 -5.91 16.25
N CYS A 89 23.22 -5.60 17.16
CA CYS A 89 24.10 -4.43 17.07
C CYS A 89 24.93 -4.46 15.77
N PRO A 90 24.99 -3.36 15.00
CA PRO A 90 25.67 -3.35 13.70
C PRO A 90 27.20 -3.28 13.81
N GLY A 91 27.75 -2.65 14.85
CA GLY A 91 29.20 -2.44 15.02
C GLY A 91 29.98 -3.71 15.39
N ASP A 92 29.49 -4.47 16.39
CA ASP A 92 30.15 -5.67 16.93
C ASP A 92 29.44 -7.00 16.57
N GLY A 93 28.15 -6.94 16.20
CA GLY A 93 27.32 -8.12 16.00
C GLY A 93 26.78 -8.75 17.28
N ASN A 94 26.85 -8.08 18.43
CA ASN A 94 26.20 -8.50 19.67
C ASN A 94 24.68 -8.53 19.50
N CYS A 95 24.01 -9.36 20.30
CA CYS A 95 22.56 -9.53 20.30
C CYS A 95 22.00 -9.02 21.64
N ILE A 96 20.97 -8.17 21.60
CA ILE A 96 20.33 -7.58 22.79
C ILE A 96 18.81 -7.72 22.73
N SER A 97 18.18 -7.66 23.91
CA SER A 97 16.72 -7.66 24.00
C SER A 97 16.13 -6.33 23.52
N ILE A 98 14.89 -6.37 23.01
CA ILE A 98 14.15 -5.16 22.61
C ILE A 98 13.92 -4.21 23.82
N GLN A 99 13.96 -4.74 25.05
CA GLN A 99 13.84 -3.96 26.27
C GLN A 99 15.04 -3.03 26.53
N TYR A 100 16.20 -3.32 25.93
CA TYR A 100 17.43 -2.52 25.96
C TYR A 100 17.53 -1.53 24.79
N LEU A 101 16.47 -1.39 23.98
CA LEU A 101 16.44 -0.35 22.96
C LEU A 101 15.91 0.94 23.57
N CYS A 102 16.77 1.96 23.65
CA CYS A 102 16.40 3.30 24.07
C CYS A 102 15.93 3.37 25.53
N ASP A 103 16.65 2.66 26.40
CA ASP A 103 16.46 2.62 27.86
C ASP A 103 17.32 3.65 28.60
N GLY A 104 18.30 4.24 27.91
CA GLY A 104 19.21 5.28 28.40
C GLY A 104 20.62 4.80 28.76
N ALA A 105 20.95 3.52 28.52
CA ALA A 105 22.29 2.96 28.68
C ALA A 105 22.76 2.30 27.37
N PRO A 106 24.00 2.54 26.90
CA PRO A 106 24.51 1.90 25.68
C PRO A 106 24.90 0.44 25.93
N ASP A 107 24.12 -0.48 25.38
CA ASP A 107 24.35 -1.93 25.36
C ASP A 107 25.06 -2.41 24.07
N CYS A 108 24.95 -1.70 22.94
CA CYS A 108 25.85 -1.91 21.79
C CYS A 108 27.20 -1.20 22.02
N SER A 109 28.31 -1.76 21.51
CA SER A 109 29.65 -1.12 21.67
C SER A 109 29.80 0.25 21.02
N ASP A 110 28.94 0.59 20.06
CA ASP A 110 28.83 1.89 19.40
C ASP A 110 27.66 2.75 19.92
N GLY A 111 26.88 2.24 20.88
CA GLY A 111 25.66 2.89 21.39
C GLY A 111 24.53 3.01 20.36
N TYR A 112 24.54 2.19 19.30
CA TYR A 112 23.55 2.26 18.22
C TYR A 112 22.11 1.96 18.68
N ASP A 113 21.97 1.17 19.74
CA ASP A 113 20.75 0.90 20.50
C ASP A 113 20.08 2.19 21.06
N GLU A 114 20.85 3.25 21.28
CA GLU A 114 20.42 4.57 21.73
C GLU A 114 20.36 5.62 20.58
N ASP A 115 20.49 5.22 19.32
CA ASP A 115 20.35 6.15 18.19
C ASP A 115 18.91 6.68 18.08
N MET A 116 18.74 8.01 18.01
CA MET A 116 17.41 8.65 18.00
C MET A 116 16.46 8.14 16.90
N LYS A 117 16.97 7.70 15.74
CA LYS A 117 16.13 7.13 14.67
C LYS A 117 15.65 5.73 15.04
N LEU A 118 16.50 4.93 15.68
CA LEU A 118 16.11 3.63 16.22
C LEU A 118 15.07 3.81 17.34
N CYS A 119 15.26 4.79 18.22
CA CYS A 119 14.30 5.11 19.27
C CYS A 119 12.95 5.59 18.75
N THR A 120 12.96 6.41 17.68
CA THR A 120 11.74 6.82 16.99
C THR A 120 11.02 5.59 16.43
N ALA A 121 11.72 4.73 15.69
CA ALA A 121 11.15 3.50 15.12
C ALA A 121 10.67 2.48 16.17
N ALA A 122 11.30 2.41 17.34
CA ALA A 122 10.93 1.49 18.42
C ALA A 122 9.72 1.99 19.24
N LYS A 123 9.55 3.30 19.40
CA LYS A 123 8.50 3.91 20.23
C LYS A 123 7.25 4.30 19.42
N ARG A 124 7.37 4.57 18.11
CA ARG A 124 6.25 4.91 17.21
C ARG A 124 5.36 3.69 16.88
N PRO A 125 4.07 3.91 16.58
CA PRO A 125 3.25 2.88 15.96
C PRO A 125 3.84 2.45 14.60
N PRO A 126 3.84 1.15 14.25
CA PRO A 126 4.32 0.68 12.94
C PRO A 126 3.57 1.33 11.77
N VAL A 127 4.24 1.41 10.61
CA VAL A 127 3.67 2.01 9.39
C VAL A 127 2.38 1.33 8.99
N GLU A 128 2.33 -0.01 9.03
CA GLU A 128 1.18 -0.81 8.65
C GLU A 128 -0.01 -0.59 9.59
N GLU A 129 0.25 -0.41 10.89
CA GLU A 129 -0.79 -0.09 11.88
C GLU A 129 -1.33 1.32 11.66
N THR A 130 -0.43 2.30 11.47
CA THR A 130 -0.76 3.70 11.19
C THR A 130 -1.56 3.84 9.90
N ALA A 131 -1.14 3.19 8.81
CA ALA A 131 -1.84 3.18 7.53
C ALA A 131 -3.22 2.52 7.64
N SER A 132 -3.32 1.38 8.32
CA SER A 132 -4.59 0.68 8.55
C SER A 132 -5.58 1.54 9.35
N PHE A 133 -5.09 2.28 10.35
CA PHE A 133 -5.91 3.20 11.14
C PHE A 133 -6.43 4.38 10.29
N LEU A 134 -5.53 5.09 9.59
CA LEU A 134 -5.89 6.21 8.72
C LEU A 134 -6.89 5.77 7.64
N GLN A 135 -6.68 4.59 7.04
CA GLN A 135 -7.57 4.02 6.04
C GLN A 135 -8.95 3.67 6.62
N SER A 136 -9.02 3.22 7.86
CA SER A 136 -10.27 2.92 8.57
C SER A 136 -11.07 4.19 8.90
N LEU A 137 -10.40 5.28 9.29
CA LEU A 137 -11.04 6.60 9.46
C LEU A 137 -11.62 7.12 8.13
N ILE A 138 -10.83 7.06 7.05
CA ILE A 138 -11.28 7.46 5.71
C ILE A 138 -12.49 6.63 5.24
N ALA A 139 -12.48 5.31 5.48
CA ALA A 139 -13.57 4.43 5.11
C ALA A 139 -14.86 4.70 5.92
N SER A 140 -14.72 5.04 7.21
CA SER A 140 -15.86 5.22 8.13
C SER A 140 -16.48 6.62 8.06
N HIS A 141 -15.67 7.66 7.82
CA HIS A 141 -16.11 9.06 7.89
C HIS A 141 -15.96 9.84 6.57
N GLY A 142 -15.40 9.21 5.52
CA GLY A 142 -15.28 9.76 4.18
C GLY A 142 -13.90 10.38 3.85
N PRO A 143 -13.63 10.64 2.56
CA PRO A 143 -12.30 10.99 2.06
C PRO A 143 -11.75 12.32 2.57
N ASN A 144 -12.61 13.23 3.04
CA ASN A 144 -12.21 14.55 3.54
C ASN A 144 -12.16 14.61 5.07
N TYR A 145 -12.35 13.50 5.79
CA TYR A 145 -12.41 13.52 7.25
C TYR A 145 -11.12 14.03 7.90
N LEU A 146 -9.96 13.64 7.35
CA LEU A 146 -8.64 13.96 7.88
C LEU A 146 -8.24 15.45 7.69
N GLU A 147 -8.99 16.22 6.90
CA GLU A 147 -8.84 17.70 6.82
C GLU A 147 -9.03 18.37 8.19
N LYS A 148 -9.84 17.78 9.08
CA LYS A 148 -10.04 18.29 10.46
C LYS A 148 -8.74 18.24 11.29
N LEU A 149 -7.87 17.26 11.03
CA LEU A 149 -6.66 17.00 11.80
C LEU A 149 -5.43 17.66 11.15
N PHE A 150 -5.21 17.37 9.87
CA PHE A 150 -4.01 17.74 9.11
C PHE A 150 -4.20 18.98 8.23
N GLY A 151 -5.33 19.67 8.37
CA GLY A 151 -5.65 20.88 7.63
C GLY A 151 -5.94 20.65 6.15
N SER A 152 -5.89 21.75 5.39
CA SER A 152 -6.48 21.84 4.05
C SER A 152 -5.87 20.93 2.99
N LYS A 153 -4.69 20.33 3.23
CA LYS A 153 -4.04 19.39 2.31
C LYS A 153 -4.50 17.95 2.45
N ALA A 154 -5.22 17.60 3.53
CA ALA A 154 -5.59 16.22 3.83
C ALA A 154 -6.94 15.76 3.24
N ARG A 155 -7.45 16.49 2.25
CA ARG A 155 -8.63 16.15 1.44
C ARG A 155 -8.37 14.92 0.59
N ASP A 156 -9.44 14.41 0.00
CA ASP A 156 -9.41 13.41 -1.07
C ASP A 156 -8.55 12.19 -0.70
N ALA A 157 -8.76 11.67 0.51
CA ALA A 157 -8.02 10.56 1.11
C ALA A 157 -6.49 10.79 1.16
N LEU A 158 -6.08 11.99 1.60
CA LEU A 158 -4.68 12.44 1.70
C LEU A 158 -3.96 12.56 0.34
N ALA A 159 -4.66 12.52 -0.80
CA ALA A 159 -4.04 12.55 -2.12
C ALA A 159 -3.06 13.74 -2.32
N PRO A 160 -3.32 14.98 -1.88
CA PRO A 160 -2.37 16.09 -2.00
C PRO A 160 -1.09 15.93 -1.17
N LEU A 161 -1.10 15.06 -0.16
CA LEU A 161 0.06 14.71 0.68
C LEU A 161 0.81 13.47 0.16
N GLY A 162 0.28 12.80 -0.88
CA GLY A 162 0.81 11.56 -1.45
C GLY A 162 0.07 10.29 -1.01
N GLY A 163 -1.11 10.42 -0.41
CA GLY A 163 -1.95 9.31 0.03
C GLY A 163 -1.60 8.76 1.42
N VAL A 164 -2.41 7.82 1.89
CA VAL A 164 -2.32 7.21 3.23
C VAL A 164 -0.92 6.70 3.55
N GLU A 165 -0.33 5.93 2.65
CA GLU A 165 0.97 5.27 2.86
C GLU A 165 2.09 6.28 3.16
N LYS A 166 2.22 7.33 2.34
CA LYS A 166 3.26 8.35 2.54
C LYS A 166 3.08 9.11 3.85
N VAL A 167 1.84 9.38 4.26
CA VAL A 167 1.54 10.02 5.54
C VAL A 167 1.82 9.09 6.72
N ALA A 168 1.50 7.80 6.60
CA ALA A 168 1.80 6.79 7.62
C ALA A 168 3.30 6.61 7.84
N ILE A 169 4.09 6.55 6.75
CA ILE A 169 5.57 6.53 6.81
C ILE A 169 6.08 7.79 7.53
N ALA A 170 5.65 8.99 7.10
CA ALA A 170 6.08 10.24 7.73
C ALA A 170 5.71 10.31 9.24
N LEU A 171 4.51 9.87 9.63
CA LEU A 171 4.10 9.79 11.04
C LEU A 171 4.90 8.77 11.86
N SER A 172 5.47 7.74 11.22
CA SER A 172 6.24 6.70 11.90
C SER A 172 7.74 7.00 11.94
N GLU A 173 8.28 7.77 10.99
CA GLU A 173 9.72 8.03 10.83
C GLU A 173 10.19 9.43 11.27
N SER A 174 9.37 10.48 11.13
CA SER A 174 9.78 11.87 11.44
C SER A 174 9.96 12.07 12.95
N GLN A 175 11.10 12.57 13.43
CA GLN A 175 11.38 12.63 14.87
C GLN A 175 10.43 13.62 15.57
N THR A 176 10.32 14.83 15.05
CA THR A 176 9.42 15.88 15.58
C THR A 176 8.25 16.16 14.63
N ILE A 177 7.27 16.94 15.10
CA ILE A 177 6.17 17.44 14.27
C ILE A 177 6.67 18.38 13.15
N GLU A 178 7.77 19.10 13.36
CA GLU A 178 8.43 19.93 12.33
C GLU A 178 9.08 19.07 11.23
N ASP A 179 9.74 17.96 11.58
CA ASP A 179 10.25 16.98 10.60
C ASP A 179 9.11 16.41 9.75
N PHE A 180 7.98 16.10 10.38
CA PHE A 180 6.77 15.61 9.68
C PHE A 180 6.21 16.68 8.73
N GLY A 181 6.13 17.92 9.20
CA GLY A 181 5.74 19.08 8.39
C GLY A 181 6.66 19.29 7.18
N ALA A 182 7.97 19.10 7.36
CA ALA A 182 8.96 19.19 6.29
C ALA A 182 8.82 18.04 5.27
N ALA A 183 8.67 16.79 5.73
CA ALA A 183 8.56 15.60 4.89
C ALA A 183 7.30 15.59 4.00
N LEU A 184 6.21 16.19 4.48
CA LEU A 184 4.96 16.37 3.71
C LEU A 184 4.80 17.75 3.06
N HIS A 185 5.79 18.64 3.21
CA HIS A 185 5.76 20.02 2.73
C HIS A 185 4.50 20.79 3.16
N LEU A 186 4.10 20.69 4.43
CA LEU A 186 2.96 21.41 4.99
C LEU A 186 3.21 22.93 5.00
N MET A 187 2.13 23.73 4.94
CA MET A 187 2.26 25.17 5.19
C MET A 187 2.41 25.42 6.69
N ARG A 188 3.02 26.54 7.11
CA ARG A 188 3.15 26.88 8.54
C ARG A 188 1.81 26.88 9.26
N SER A 189 0.75 27.39 8.63
CA SER A 189 -0.60 27.38 9.18
C SER A 189 -1.20 25.97 9.32
N ASP A 190 -0.92 25.05 8.39
CA ASP A 190 -1.37 23.66 8.50
C ASP A 190 -0.62 22.95 9.65
N LEU A 191 0.67 23.26 9.82
CA LEU A 191 1.53 22.72 10.88
C LEU A 191 1.16 23.27 12.27
N GLU A 192 0.90 24.58 12.39
CA GLU A 192 0.42 25.24 13.61
C GLU A 192 -0.96 24.70 14.02
N HIS A 193 -1.86 24.50 13.04
CA HIS A 193 -3.14 23.82 13.26
C HIS A 193 -2.92 22.43 13.83
N LEU A 194 -2.12 21.59 13.17
CA LEU A 194 -1.82 20.22 13.61
C LEU A 194 -1.20 20.19 15.01
N ARG A 195 -0.25 21.10 15.32
CA ARG A 195 0.35 21.24 16.66
C ARG A 195 -0.72 21.57 17.71
N SER A 196 -1.70 22.41 17.40
CA SER A 196 -2.82 22.70 18.30
C SER A 196 -3.73 21.48 18.55
N VAL A 197 -3.92 20.60 17.55
CA VAL A 197 -4.69 19.36 17.68
C VAL A 197 -3.99 18.39 18.64
N PHE A 198 -2.69 18.18 18.48
CA PHE A 198 -1.91 17.32 19.35
C PHE A 198 -1.80 17.87 20.78
N MET A 199 -1.57 19.17 20.95
CA MET A 199 -1.58 19.87 22.24
C MET A 199 -2.93 19.73 22.97
N ALA A 200 -4.05 19.79 22.25
CA ALA A 200 -5.36 19.56 22.83
C ALA A 200 -5.52 18.12 23.38
N VAL A 201 -4.95 17.12 22.69
CA VAL A 201 -4.96 15.72 23.15
C VAL A 201 -4.07 15.53 24.38
N GLU A 202 -2.84 16.05 24.34
CA GLU A 202 -1.89 16.00 25.46
C GLU A 202 -2.48 16.60 26.76
N ASN A 203 -3.15 17.74 26.64
CA ASN A 203 -3.78 18.42 27.77
C ASN A 203 -5.18 17.87 28.14
N GLY A 204 -5.68 16.86 27.40
CA GLY A 204 -7.02 16.30 27.61
C GLY A 204 -8.18 17.22 27.24
N ASP A 205 -7.95 18.32 26.50
CA ASP A 205 -8.99 19.21 26.00
C ASP A 205 -9.72 18.60 24.80
N LEU A 206 -10.64 17.69 25.13
CA LEU A 206 -11.58 17.12 24.16
C LEU A 206 -12.63 18.13 23.67
N GLY A 207 -12.74 19.31 24.29
CA GLY A 207 -13.61 20.39 23.83
C GLY A 207 -13.09 20.99 22.53
N MET A 208 -11.78 21.21 22.43
CA MET A 208 -11.12 21.66 21.21
C MET A 208 -11.35 20.67 20.05
N LEU A 209 -11.19 19.36 20.25
CA LEU A 209 -11.48 18.35 19.21
C LEU A 209 -12.94 18.41 18.70
N LYS A 210 -13.92 18.63 19.59
CA LYS A 210 -15.33 18.81 19.19
C LYS A 210 -15.53 20.08 18.37
N SER A 211 -14.79 21.16 18.68
CA SER A 211 -14.85 22.42 17.91
C SER A 211 -14.37 22.25 16.46
N LEU A 212 -13.48 21.27 16.20
CA LEU A 212 -13.07 20.85 14.85
C LEU A 212 -14.14 20.03 14.10
N GLY A 213 -15.32 19.84 14.70
CA GLY A 213 -16.42 19.06 14.14
C GLY A 213 -16.22 17.55 14.22
N ILE A 214 -15.37 17.05 15.12
CA ILE A 214 -15.28 15.62 15.48
C ILE A 214 -16.46 15.29 16.38
N LYS A 215 -17.27 14.29 16.04
CA LYS A 215 -18.46 13.93 16.85
C LYS A 215 -18.05 13.13 18.08
N ASP A 216 -18.90 13.14 19.11
CA ASP A 216 -18.69 12.35 20.34
C ASP A 216 -18.46 10.84 20.06
N SER A 217 -19.11 10.28 19.04
CA SER A 217 -18.93 8.89 18.61
C SER A 217 -17.60 8.59 17.92
N GLU A 218 -16.90 9.61 17.43
CA GLU A 218 -15.65 9.53 16.67
C GLU A 218 -14.42 9.91 17.55
N LEU A 219 -14.71 10.62 18.66
CA LEU A 219 -13.74 11.23 19.55
C LEU A 219 -12.82 10.21 20.23
N GLY A 220 -13.32 9.03 20.57
CA GLY A 220 -12.55 7.96 21.20
C GLY A 220 -11.42 7.45 20.31
N ASP A 221 -11.74 7.11 19.06
CA ASP A 221 -10.78 6.56 18.08
C ASP A 221 -9.72 7.60 17.71
N VAL A 222 -10.14 8.85 17.48
CA VAL A 222 -9.22 9.96 17.16
C VAL A 222 -8.29 10.27 18.34
N LYS A 223 -8.83 10.36 19.56
CA LYS A 223 -8.05 10.58 20.78
C LYS A 223 -7.00 9.48 20.96
N PHE A 224 -7.42 8.21 20.91
CA PHE A 224 -6.53 7.06 21.10
C PHE A 224 -5.35 7.03 20.13
N PHE A 225 -5.58 7.35 18.85
CA PHE A 225 -4.51 7.41 17.86
C PHE A 225 -3.55 8.59 18.08
N LEU A 226 -4.08 9.77 18.40
CA LEU A 226 -3.23 10.94 18.65
C LEU A 226 -2.41 10.76 19.94
N GLU A 227 -2.98 10.16 20.99
CA GLU A 227 -2.25 9.80 22.23
C GLU A 227 -1.09 8.84 21.97
N LYS A 228 -1.25 7.87 21.06
CA LYS A 228 -0.15 6.98 20.65
C LYS A 228 1.04 7.72 20.04
N LEU A 229 0.83 8.87 19.39
CA LEU A 229 1.91 9.69 18.83
C LEU A 229 2.48 10.67 19.86
N VAL A 230 1.63 11.33 20.66
CA VAL A 230 2.06 12.25 21.74
C VAL A 230 3.00 11.54 22.72
N ASN A 231 2.65 10.33 23.15
CA ASN A 231 3.44 9.53 24.10
C ASN A 231 4.84 9.12 23.59
N THR A 232 5.22 9.47 22.36
CA THR A 232 6.55 9.21 21.77
C THR A 232 7.47 10.43 21.76
N GLY A 233 7.02 11.57 22.28
CA GLY A 233 7.75 12.84 22.18
C GLY A 233 7.59 13.54 20.83
N PHE A 234 6.54 13.23 20.05
CA PHE A 234 6.34 13.80 18.70
C PHE A 234 6.11 15.33 18.69
N LEU A 235 5.78 15.93 19.83
CA LEU A 235 5.55 17.38 19.98
C LEU A 235 6.80 18.19 20.37
N ASP A 236 7.86 17.52 20.78
CA ASP A 236 9.11 18.11 21.29
C ASP A 236 10.07 18.51 20.15
#